data_AF-A0A2P2IU46-F1
#
_entry.id   AF-A0A2P2IU46-F1
#
_cell.length_a   1.000
_cell.length_b   1.000
_cell.length_c   1.000
_cell.angle_alpha   90.00
_cell.angle_beta   90.00
_cell.angle_gamma   90.00
#
_symmetry.space_group_name_H-M   'P 1'
#
loop_
_entity.id
_entity.type
_entity.pdbx_description
1 polymer ?
#
loop_
_entity_poly.entity_id
_entity_poly.type
_entity_poly.pdbx_seq_one_letter_code
_entity_poly.pdbx_strand_id
1 'polypeptide(L)'
;MIGLAQAGSVGEIDINRLVRRKVQIIGSYGGRARQDLPKLVRLAETGIFNLTDAVSTKYRFEEADKAFQDLNKGKIVSRGVIEIM
;
A
#
# COMPACT_ATOMS: atom_id res chain seq x y z
N MET A 1 -0.36 -1.11 10.24
CA MET A 1 0.24 -2.43 9.94
C MET A 1 0.48 -2.47 8.44
N ILE A 2 1.74 -2.38 8.01
CA ILE A 2 2.10 -2.53 6.60
C ILE A 2 2.68 -3.93 6.46
N GLY A 3 2.13 -4.73 5.53
CA GLY A 3 2.54 -6.11 5.32
C GLY A 3 1.66 -7.15 6.02
N LEU A 4 2.05 -8.42 5.86
CA LEU A 4 1.39 -9.55 6.51
C LEU A 4 1.94 -9.74 7.92
N ALA A 5 1.07 -10.04 8.88
CA ALA A 5 1.49 -10.48 10.20
C ALA A 5 2.21 -11.84 10.13
N GLN A 6 2.96 -12.19 11.17
CA GLN A 6 3.57 -13.51 11.30
C GLN A 6 2.50 -14.60 11.22
N ALA A 7 2.80 -15.71 10.56
CA ALA A 7 1.89 -16.85 10.49
C ALA A 7 1.48 -17.32 11.91
N GLY A 8 0.17 -17.50 12.13
CA GLY A 8 -0.39 -17.87 13.43
C GLY A 8 -0.66 -16.70 14.39
N SER A 9 -0.40 -15.45 13.98
CA SER A 9 -0.75 -14.27 14.80
C SER A 9 -2.26 -14.19 15.06
N VAL A 10 -2.65 -13.84 16.28
CA VAL A 10 -4.05 -13.62 16.68
C VAL A 10 -4.30 -12.13 16.87
N GLY A 11 -5.39 -11.62 16.29
CA GLY A 11 -5.87 -10.26 16.52
C GLY A 11 -7.20 -10.29 17.28
N GLU A 12 -7.27 -9.56 18.39
CA GLU A 12 -8.50 -9.45 19.19
C GLU A 12 -9.50 -8.49 18.56
N ILE A 13 -10.80 -8.78 18.73
CA ILE A 13 -11.89 -7.92 18.28
C ILE A 13 -13.05 -7.92 19.28
N ASP A 14 -13.72 -6.78 19.40
CA ASP A 14 -14.99 -6.67 20.14
C ASP A 14 -16.11 -7.42 19.40
N ILE A 15 -16.44 -8.61 19.93
CA ILE A 15 -17.46 -9.50 19.37
C ILE A 15 -18.86 -8.89 19.45
N ASN A 16 -19.17 -8.13 20.50
CA ASN A 16 -20.48 -7.52 20.68
C ASN A 16 -20.71 -6.45 19.63
N ARG A 17 -19.69 -5.63 19.35
CA ARG A 17 -19.74 -4.64 18.27
C ARG A 17 -19.88 -5.31 16.91
N LEU A 18 -19.12 -6.38 16.66
CA LEU A 18 -19.16 -7.10 15.39
C LEU A 18 -20.57 -7.63 15.09
N VAL A 19 -21.17 -8.33 16.05
CA VAL A 19 -22.50 -8.95 15.88
C VAL A 19 -23.60 -7.89 15.84
N ARG A 20 -23.66 -6.99 16.82
CA ARG A 20 -24.77 -6.03 16.96
C ARG A 20 -24.81 -5.01 15.83
N ARG A 21 -23.65 -4.62 15.28
CA ARG A 21 -23.58 -3.69 14.16
C ARG A 21 -23.44 -4.36 12.80
N LYS A 22 -23.49 -5.70 12.76
CA LYS A 22 -23.35 -6.50 11.53
C LYS A 22 -22.07 -6.14 10.74
N VAL A 23 -20.97 -5.89 11.46
CA VAL A 23 -19.68 -5.58 10.83
C VAL A 23 -19.11 -6.86 10.23
N GLN A 24 -18.50 -6.76 9.05
CA GLN A 24 -17.83 -7.88 8.40
C GLN A 24 -16.32 -7.66 8.38
N ILE A 25 -15.56 -8.74 8.62
CA ILE A 25 -14.11 -8.78 8.41
C ILE A 25 -13.87 -9.54 7.12
N ILE A 26 -13.28 -8.86 6.13
CA ILE A 26 -13.00 -9.43 4.82
C ILE A 26 -11.50 -9.43 4.62
N GLY A 27 -10.92 -10.62 4.44
CA GLY A 27 -9.52 -10.74 4.03
C GLY A 27 -9.34 -10.25 2.59
N SER A 28 -8.38 -9.36 2.37
CA SER A 28 -7.97 -8.93 1.03
C SER A 28 -6.46 -9.09 0.92
N TYR A 29 -6.01 -9.87 -0.06
CA TYR A 29 -4.59 -10.14 -0.26
C TYR A 29 -4.20 -9.91 -1.72
N GLY A 30 -3.34 -8.90 -1.92
CA GLY A 30 -2.85 -8.51 -3.23
C GLY A 30 -3.97 -8.08 -4.19
N GLY A 31 -3.67 -8.16 -5.47
CA GLY A 31 -4.61 -7.97 -6.56
C GLY A 31 -4.27 -8.93 -7.70
N ARG A 32 -5.26 -9.26 -8.53
CA ARG A 32 -5.05 -10.07 -9.73
C ARG A 32 -4.57 -9.15 -10.83
N ALA A 33 -3.26 -8.96 -10.95
CA ALA A 33 -2.67 -8.00 -11.89
C ALA A 33 -3.29 -8.05 -13.30
N ARG A 34 -3.49 -9.25 -13.86
CA ARG A 34 -4.12 -9.44 -15.18
C ARG A 34 -5.55 -8.89 -15.28
N GLN A 35 -6.34 -8.96 -14.20
CA GLN A 35 -7.75 -8.54 -14.17
C GLN A 35 -7.92 -7.10 -13.67
N ASP A 36 -7.10 -6.70 -12.70
CA ASP A 36 -7.28 -5.45 -11.96
C ASP A 36 -6.49 -4.29 -12.59
N LEU A 37 -5.29 -4.56 -13.14
CA LEU A 37 -4.45 -3.52 -13.72
C LEU A 37 -5.14 -2.81 -14.91
N PRO A 38 -5.82 -3.49 -15.84
CA PRO A 38 -6.55 -2.79 -16.91
C PRO A 38 -7.65 -1.85 -16.38
N LYS A 39 -8.29 -2.20 -15.26
CA LYS A 39 -9.31 -1.34 -14.64
C LYS A 39 -8.67 -0.13 -13.97
N LEU A 40 -7.55 -0.33 -13.27
CA LEU A 40 -6.80 0.75 -12.62
C LEU A 40 -6.26 1.75 -13.64
N VAL A 41 -5.74 1.29 -14.78
CA VAL A 41 -5.27 2.17 -15.87
C VAL A 41 -6.41 3.02 -16.39
N ARG A 42 -7.58 2.42 -16.69
CA ARG A 42 -8.76 3.19 -17.13
C ARG A 42 -9.20 4.23 -16.11
N LEU A 43 -9.14 3.91 -14.82
CA LEU A 43 -9.43 4.89 -13.77
C LEU A 43 -8.39 6.02 -13.75
N ALA A 44 -7.11 5.71 -13.90
CA ALA A 44 -6.06 6.72 -14.00
C ALA A 44 -6.27 7.66 -15.20
N GLU A 45 -6.67 7.12 -16.35
CA GLU A 45 -6.99 7.89 -17.56
C GLU A 45 -8.14 8.88 -17.35
N THR A 46 -9.09 8.57 -16.46
CA THR A 46 -10.18 9.51 -16.10
C THR A 46 -9.73 10.66 -15.19
N GLY A 47 -8.49 10.63 -14.70
CA GLY A 47 -7.97 11.64 -13.76
C GLY A 47 -8.52 11.53 -12.34
N ILE A 48 -9.18 10.41 -11.99
CA ILE A 48 -9.81 10.23 -10.67
C ILE A 48 -8.79 10.12 -9.52
N PHE A 49 -7.53 9.83 -9.82
CA PHE A 49 -6.42 9.93 -8.86
C PHE A 49 -5.15 10.47 -9.51
N ASN A 50 -4.41 11.30 -8.76
CA ASN A 50 -3.12 11.84 -9.18
C ASN A 50 -1.98 10.95 -8.64
N LEU A 51 -1.32 10.21 -9.53
CA LEU A 51 -0.18 9.37 -9.16
C LEU A 51 1.07 10.19 -8.80
N THR A 52 1.21 11.39 -9.35
CA THR A 52 2.36 12.26 -9.09
C THR A 52 2.35 12.73 -7.64
N ASP A 53 1.19 13.12 -7.12
CA ASP A 53 1.03 13.57 -5.73
C ASP A 53 1.26 12.43 -4.72
N ALA A 54 1.11 11.18 -5.15
CA ALA A 54 1.39 10.03 -4.31
C ALA A 54 2.89 9.84 -4.05
N VAL A 55 3.77 10.37 -4.93
CA VAL A 55 5.22 10.26 -4.81
C VAL A 55 5.75 11.36 -3.89
N SER A 56 6.18 10.99 -2.70
CA SER A 56 6.72 11.95 -1.71
C SER A 56 8.22 12.20 -1.88
N THR A 57 8.95 11.25 -2.48
CA THR A 57 10.41 11.34 -2.60
C THR A 57 10.88 10.55 -3.82
N LYS A 58 11.87 11.10 -4.52
CA LYS A 58 12.52 10.45 -5.65
C LYS A 58 13.98 10.21 -5.31
N TYR A 59 14.49 9.05 -5.70
CA TYR A 59 15.86 8.63 -5.54
C TYR A 59 16.42 8.25 -6.91
N ARG A 60 17.71 8.48 -7.12
CA ARG A 60 18.41 7.89 -8.27
C ARG A 60 18.68 6.41 -8.02
N PHE A 61 18.98 5.67 -9.08
CA PHE A 61 19.32 4.25 -8.98
C PHE A 61 20.48 3.99 -8.01
N GLU A 62 21.52 4.84 -8.01
CA GLU A 62 22.68 4.71 -7.12
C GLU A 62 22.34 4.98 -5.64
N GLU A 63 21.19 5.60 -5.38
CA GLU A 63 20.71 5.92 -4.03
C GLU A 63 19.72 4.87 -3.49
N ALA A 64 19.58 3.71 -4.14
CA ALA A 64 18.66 2.65 -3.71
C ALA A 64 18.85 2.26 -2.24
N ASP A 65 20.09 2.08 -1.78
CA ASP A 65 20.39 1.73 -0.38
C ASP A 65 19.92 2.82 0.59
N LYS A 66 20.13 4.09 0.22
CA LYS A 66 19.68 5.25 0.99
C LYS A 66 18.15 5.31 1.05
N ALA A 67 17.45 4.99 -0.03
CA ALA A 67 16.00 4.92 -0.06
C ALA A 67 15.46 3.91 0.96
N PHE A 68 16.06 2.71 1.06
CA PHE A 68 15.69 1.72 2.07
C PHE A 68 16.01 2.18 3.50
N GLN A 69 17.15 2.86 3.71
CA GLN A 69 17.49 3.42 5.03
C GLN A 69 16.50 4.50 5.47
N ASP A 70 16.11 5.40 4.56
CA ASP A 70 15.14 6.46 4.84
C ASP A 70 13.74 5.89 5.09
N LEU A 71 13.35 4.81 4.37
CA LEU A 71 12.13 4.06 4.63
C LEU A 71 12.12 3.48 6.05
N ASN A 72 13.19 2.79 6.45
CA ASN A 72 13.32 2.21 7.79
C ASN A 72 13.31 3.27 8.90
N LYS A 73 13.80 4.49 8.61
CA LYS A 73 13.77 5.63 9.53
C LYS A 73 12.41 6.36 9.53
N GLY A 74 11.42 5.89 8.76
CA GLY A 74 10.09 6.51 8.68
C GLY A 74 10.08 7.88 8.00
N LYS A 75 11.12 8.24 7.24
CA LYS A 75 11.21 9.54 6.55
C LYS A 75 10.34 9.61 5.30
N ILE A 76 10.00 8.47 4.72
CA ILE A 76 9.13 8.37 3.55
C ILE A 76 7.67 8.32 4.03
N VAL A 77 6.95 9.43 3.89
CA VAL A 77 5.57 9.60 4.40
C VAL A 77 4.51 9.03 3.45
N SER A 78 4.87 8.74 2.19
CA SER A 78 3.99 8.09 1.22
C SER A 78 4.75 7.06 0.38
N ARG A 79 5.26 7.47 -0.79
CA ARG A 79 5.89 6.59 -1.77
C ARG A 79 7.21 7.18 -2.22
N GLY A 80 8.28 6.42 -1.97
CA GLY A 80 9.59 6.63 -2.57
C GLY A 80 9.65 5.94 -3.93
N VAL A 81 10.13 6.64 -4.96
CA VAL A 81 10.34 6.07 -6.30
C VAL A 81 11.82 6.13 -6.64
N ILE A 82 12.35 5.05 -7.21
CA ILE A 82 13.69 5.00 -7.79
C ILE A 82 13.55 5.26 -9.28
N GLU A 83 14.22 6.30 -9.77
CA GLU A 83 14.29 6.62 -11.19
C GLU A 83 15.56 6.01 -11.79
N ILE A 84 15.38 5.26 -12.87
CA ILE A 84 16.44 4.69 -13.69
C ILE A 84 16.44 5.50 -14.98
N MET A 85 17.22 6.57 -15.01
CA MET A 85 17.44 7.42 -16.18
C MET A 85 18.90 7.37 -16.59
#